data_AF-A0AA85AI73-F1
#
_entry.id   AF-A0AA85AI73-F1
#
_cell.length_a   1.000
_cell.length_b   1.000
_cell.length_c   1.000
_cell.angle_alpha   90.00
_cell.angle_beta   90.00
_cell.angle_gamma   90.00
#
_symmetry.space_group_name_H-M   'P 1'
#
loop_
_entity.id
_entity.type
_entity.pdbx_description
1 polymer ?
#
loop_
_entity_poly.entity_id
_entity_poly.type
_entity_poly.pdbx_seq_one_letter_code
_entity_poly.pdbx_strand_id
1 'polypeptide(L)'
;MHEVNVLTQFQNARLEATLKIWSMLLGILFTYQVWIFTCIFEASADWELSCYNESLHIHCGSEKTIIIHEAHFGYFREILLISNSTDRCRTHNSRDCWVDVTANISRRCSGHSVCKNSVHYSSDLSADLLARECSFIIDNAAEPTLFVEYDCISTTLPTRISNGNHVDPEQIGGYLINLDHNEIIKSD
;
A
#
# COMPACT_ATOMS: atom_id res chain seq x y z
N MET A 1 -9.15 -60.57 43.00
CA MET A 1 -8.19 -60.22 41.93
C MET A 1 -8.90 -59.39 40.84
N HIS A 2 -9.56 -58.28 41.21
CA HIS A 2 -10.36 -57.46 40.26
C HIS A 2 -10.21 -55.94 40.47
N GLU A 3 -9.42 -55.46 41.45
CA GLU A 3 -9.28 -54.02 41.72
C GLU A 3 -8.15 -53.32 40.96
N VAL A 4 -7.22 -54.06 40.36
CA VAL A 4 -6.04 -53.46 39.69
C VAL A 4 -6.39 -52.86 38.32
N ASN A 5 -7.54 -53.22 37.74
CA ASN A 5 -7.88 -52.86 36.35
C ASN A 5 -8.57 -51.49 36.18
N VAL A 6 -9.13 -50.93 37.26
CA VAL A 6 -9.87 -49.65 37.20
C VAL A 6 -8.94 -48.45 37.33
N LEU A 7 -7.86 -48.57 38.12
CA LEU A 7 -6.91 -47.49 38.39
C LEU A 7 -6.04 -47.14 37.17
N THR A 8 -5.61 -48.15 36.41
CA THR A 8 -4.86 -47.99 35.15
C THR A 8 -5.72 -47.42 34.03
N GLN A 9 -7.01 -47.76 33.99
CA GLN A 9 -7.96 -47.21 33.01
C GLN A 9 -8.22 -45.71 33.25
N PHE A 10 -8.33 -45.29 34.52
CA PHE A 10 -8.45 -43.87 34.89
C PHE A 10 -7.19 -43.05 34.62
N GLN A 11 -5.99 -43.63 34.82
CA GLN A 11 -4.73 -42.94 34.52
C GLN A 11 -4.50 -42.75 33.02
N ASN A 12 -4.81 -43.75 32.19
CA ASN A 12 -4.72 -43.64 30.73
C ASN A 12 -5.72 -42.64 30.16
N ALA A 13 -6.96 -42.61 30.65
CA ALA A 13 -7.97 -41.63 30.24
C ALA A 13 -7.55 -40.18 30.59
N ARG A 14 -6.85 -39.99 31.72
CA ARG A 14 -6.34 -38.68 32.15
C ARG A 14 -5.16 -38.20 31.28
N LEU A 15 -4.28 -39.11 30.86
CA LEU A 15 -3.16 -38.84 29.95
C LEU A 15 -3.64 -38.50 28.53
N GLU A 16 -4.61 -39.24 27.98
CA GLU A 16 -5.20 -38.95 26.67
C GLU A 16 -5.94 -37.60 26.62
N ALA A 17 -6.66 -37.25 27.69
CA ALA A 17 -7.33 -35.95 27.79
C ALA A 17 -6.33 -34.79 27.86
N THR A 18 -5.23 -34.93 28.61
CA THR A 18 -4.17 -33.93 28.62
C THR A 18 -3.47 -33.81 27.26
N LEU A 19 -3.23 -34.93 26.57
CA LEU A 19 -2.59 -34.89 25.24
C LEU A 19 -3.47 -34.17 24.20
N LYS A 20 -4.80 -34.39 24.24
CA LYS A 20 -5.77 -33.70 23.38
C LYS A 20 -5.85 -32.20 23.68
N ILE A 21 -5.83 -31.80 24.95
CA ILE A 21 -5.85 -30.39 25.35
C ILE A 21 -4.55 -29.69 24.91
N TRP A 22 -3.39 -30.32 25.09
CA TRP A 22 -2.11 -29.79 24.60
C TRP A 22 -2.05 -29.71 23.08
N SER A 23 -2.61 -30.69 22.36
CA SER A 23 -2.72 -30.66 20.89
C SER A 23 -3.66 -29.57 20.39
N MET A 24 -4.79 -29.33 21.05
CA MET A 24 -5.72 -28.24 20.72
C MET A 24 -5.10 -26.87 21.03
N LEU A 25 -4.43 -26.70 22.16
CA LEU A 25 -3.73 -25.45 22.51
C LEU A 25 -2.58 -25.15 21.54
N LEU A 26 -1.82 -26.16 21.14
CA LEU A 26 -0.76 -26.03 20.13
C LEU A 26 -1.37 -25.62 18.77
N GLY A 27 -2.47 -26.25 18.35
CA GLY A 27 -3.18 -25.86 17.13
C GLY A 27 -3.67 -24.42 17.12
N ILE A 28 -4.24 -23.95 18.23
CA ILE A 28 -4.70 -22.56 18.39
C ILE A 28 -3.52 -21.58 18.35
N LEU A 29 -2.43 -21.87 19.07
CA LEU A 29 -1.19 -21.09 19.02
C LEU A 29 -0.61 -21.00 17.60
N PHE A 30 -0.58 -22.11 16.85
CA PHE A 30 -0.11 -22.11 15.47
C PHE A 30 -1.02 -21.28 14.56
N THR A 31 -2.35 -21.39 14.67
CA THR A 31 -3.26 -20.56 13.87
C THR A 31 -3.15 -19.07 14.19
N TYR A 32 -2.94 -18.72 15.47
CA TYR A 32 -2.80 -17.34 15.91
C TYR A 32 -1.48 -16.73 15.42
N GLN A 33 -0.39 -17.50 15.48
CA GLN A 33 0.90 -17.09 14.93
C GLN A 33 0.81 -16.93 13.41
N VAL A 34 0.19 -17.86 12.69
CA VAL A 34 -0.02 -17.75 11.24
C VAL A 34 -0.85 -16.51 10.88
N TRP A 35 -1.92 -16.22 11.62
CA TRP A 35 -2.70 -15.00 11.43
C TRP A 35 -1.87 -13.73 11.68
N ILE A 36 -1.07 -13.67 12.75
CA ILE A 36 -0.16 -12.56 13.01
C ILE A 36 0.85 -12.40 11.87
N PHE A 37 1.46 -13.48 11.39
CA PHE A 37 2.37 -13.44 10.24
C PHE A 37 1.68 -13.00 8.95
N THR A 38 0.41 -13.32 8.76
CA THR A 38 -0.34 -12.91 7.56
C THR A 38 -0.66 -11.41 7.59
N CYS A 39 -0.96 -10.84 8.77
CA CYS A 39 -1.15 -9.39 8.91
C CYS A 39 0.17 -8.59 8.84
N ILE A 40 1.31 -9.17 9.21
CA ILE A 40 2.61 -8.48 9.10
C ILE A 40 3.09 -8.39 7.63
N PHE A 41 2.56 -9.24 6.74
CA PHE A 41 2.90 -9.23 5.32
C PHE A 41 1.98 -8.34 4.46
N GLU A 42 1.02 -7.63 5.07
CA GLU A 42 0.35 -6.52 4.39
C GLU A 42 1.42 -5.46 4.07
N ALA A 43 1.58 -5.21 2.78
CA ALA A 43 2.58 -4.36 2.18
C ALA A 43 2.78 -3.06 2.99
N SER A 44 4.00 -2.82 3.47
CA SER A 44 4.37 -1.48 3.91
C SER A 44 4.44 -0.60 2.66
N ALA A 45 3.32 -0.02 2.27
CA ALA A 45 3.30 0.99 1.24
C ALA A 45 4.16 2.18 1.70
N ASP A 46 5.06 2.61 0.83
CA ASP A 46 5.83 3.82 1.06
C ASP A 46 4.93 5.03 0.86
N TRP A 47 5.24 6.14 1.53
CA TRP A 47 4.51 7.38 1.33
C TRP A 47 5.46 8.57 1.23
N GLU A 48 5.03 9.59 0.51
CA GLU A 48 5.75 10.84 0.34
C GLU A 48 4.81 12.03 0.57
N LEU A 49 5.35 13.05 1.23
CA LEU A 49 4.64 14.28 1.51
C LEU A 49 5.44 15.46 0.94
N SER A 50 4.79 16.24 0.08
CA SER A 50 5.40 17.36 -0.65
C SER A 50 4.58 18.64 -0.41
N CYS A 51 5.23 19.68 0.09
CA CYS A 51 4.55 20.95 0.41
C CYS A 51 4.21 21.73 -0.87
N TYR A 52 3.35 22.75 -0.74
CA TYR A 52 3.09 23.70 -1.83
C TYR A 52 4.38 24.34 -2.37
N ASN A 53 4.44 24.55 -3.67
CA ASN A 53 5.62 25.01 -4.43
C ASN A 53 6.84 24.06 -4.41
N GLU A 54 6.75 22.89 -3.78
CA GLU A 54 7.76 21.83 -3.91
C GLU A 54 7.44 20.92 -5.10
N SER A 55 8.19 19.82 -5.23
CA SER A 55 7.92 18.78 -6.22
C SER A 55 7.91 17.41 -5.54
N LEU A 56 6.89 16.63 -5.84
CA LEU A 56 6.84 15.20 -5.60
C LEU A 56 7.99 14.54 -6.35
N HIS A 57 8.75 13.68 -5.68
CA HIS A 57 9.92 13.02 -6.25
C HIS A 57 10.00 11.54 -5.83
N ILE A 58 9.22 10.71 -6.52
CA ILE A 58 9.24 9.26 -6.31
C ILE A 58 10.31 8.63 -7.20
N HIS A 59 11.16 7.78 -6.62
CA HIS A 59 12.19 7.04 -7.33
C HIS A 59 12.19 5.56 -6.95
N CYS A 60 11.78 4.72 -7.89
CA CYS A 60 11.94 3.28 -7.85
C CYS A 60 13.21 2.85 -8.61
N GLY A 61 13.77 1.70 -8.23
CA GLY A 61 14.87 1.09 -8.98
C GLY A 61 14.49 0.79 -10.44
N SER A 62 15.48 0.63 -11.32
CA SER A 62 15.28 0.54 -12.78
C SER A 62 14.38 -0.60 -13.26
N GLU A 63 14.24 -1.69 -12.48
CA GLU A 63 13.35 -2.83 -12.79
C GLU A 63 12.03 -2.80 -12.03
N LYS A 64 11.72 -1.68 -11.37
CA LYS A 64 10.50 -1.49 -10.61
C LYS A 64 9.68 -0.34 -11.18
N THR A 65 8.36 -0.48 -11.10
CA THR A 65 7.41 0.56 -11.45
C THR A 65 6.66 1.04 -10.24
N ILE A 66 6.38 2.33 -10.24
CA ILE A 66 5.54 3.00 -9.25
C ILE A 66 4.10 2.53 -9.47
N ILE A 67 3.43 2.19 -8.38
CA ILE A 67 1.98 2.03 -8.28
C ILE A 67 1.51 3.00 -7.22
N ILE A 68 0.56 3.86 -7.57
CA ILE A 68 -0.03 4.83 -6.64
C ILE A 68 -1.28 4.18 -6.07
N HIS A 69 -1.35 4.08 -4.74
CA HIS A 69 -2.50 3.53 -4.03
C HIS A 69 -3.48 4.64 -3.67
N GLU A 70 -2.97 5.68 -3.02
CA GLU A 70 -3.75 6.83 -2.59
C GLU A 70 -2.96 8.13 -2.84
N ALA A 71 -3.66 9.18 -3.25
CA ALA A 71 -3.10 10.52 -3.26
C ALA A 71 -4.14 11.57 -2.85
N HIS A 72 -3.71 12.45 -1.97
CA HIS A 72 -4.58 13.46 -1.35
C HIS A 72 -3.92 14.83 -1.43
N PHE A 73 -4.69 15.83 -1.84
CA PHE A 73 -4.23 17.20 -1.92
C PHE A 73 -5.06 18.08 -0.99
N GLY A 74 -4.41 18.73 -0.03
CA GLY A 74 -5.10 19.59 0.93
C GLY A 74 -4.29 19.89 2.17
N TYR A 75 -4.99 20.14 3.26
CA TYR A 75 -4.44 20.60 4.52
C TYR A 75 -4.41 19.44 5.50
N PHE A 76 -3.23 19.09 5.96
CA PHE A 76 -3.05 18.02 6.94
C PHE A 76 -2.41 18.58 8.20
N ARG A 77 -2.85 18.11 9.36
CA ARG A 77 -2.28 18.46 10.65
C ARG A 77 -1.65 17.23 11.28
N GLU A 78 -2.35 16.09 11.31
CA GLU A 78 -1.86 14.90 12.01
C GLU A 78 -0.63 14.31 11.35
N ILE A 79 -0.66 14.11 10.02
CA ILE A 79 0.49 13.55 9.30
C ILE A 79 1.72 14.46 9.36
N LEU A 80 1.55 15.79 9.34
CA LEU A 80 2.65 16.74 9.44
C LEU A 80 3.32 16.70 10.81
N LEU A 81 2.55 16.43 11.87
CA LEU A 81 3.08 16.24 13.22
C LEU A 81 3.87 14.93 13.32
N ILE A 82 3.36 13.84 12.74
CA ILE A 82 4.02 12.52 12.74
C ILE A 82 5.31 12.57 11.91
N SER A 83 5.28 13.25 10.76
CA SER A 83 6.41 13.37 9.86
C SER A 83 7.42 14.46 10.26
N ASN A 84 7.18 15.15 11.38
CA ASN A 84 7.95 16.31 11.82
C ASN A 84 8.17 17.36 10.71
N SER A 85 7.15 17.55 9.86
CA SER A 85 7.19 18.44 8.69
C SER A 85 6.40 19.73 8.89
N THR A 86 5.93 20.00 10.12
CA THR A 86 5.17 21.21 10.46
C THR A 86 5.95 22.51 10.22
N ASP A 87 7.28 22.46 10.33
CA ASP A 87 8.13 23.63 10.07
C ASP A 87 8.43 23.82 8.58
N ARG A 88 8.28 22.74 7.79
CA ARG A 88 8.53 22.74 6.33
C ARG A 88 7.28 23.14 5.55
N CYS A 89 6.14 22.50 5.85
CA CYS A 89 4.87 22.82 5.21
C CYS A 89 4.10 23.83 6.07
N ARG A 90 3.49 24.85 5.46
CA ARG A 90 2.66 25.82 6.20
C ARG A 90 1.37 25.17 6.68
N THR A 91 1.39 24.72 7.92
CA THR A 91 0.25 24.07 8.56
C THR A 91 -0.87 25.06 8.87
N HIS A 92 -2.08 24.52 8.98
CA HIS A 92 -3.22 25.24 9.53
C HIS A 92 -3.66 24.61 10.85
N ASN A 93 -4.23 25.42 11.75
CA ASN A 93 -4.66 24.96 13.09
C ASN A 93 -5.98 24.17 13.10
N SER A 94 -6.68 24.03 11.97
CA SER A 94 -7.93 23.27 11.89
C SER A 94 -7.70 21.76 11.69
N ARG A 95 -8.79 21.02 11.49
CA ARG A 95 -8.81 19.60 11.16
C ARG A 95 -8.25 19.36 9.76
N ASP A 96 -7.80 18.14 9.54
CA ASP A 96 -7.37 17.67 8.24
C ASP A 96 -8.52 17.77 7.23
N CYS A 97 -8.22 18.24 6.03
CA CYS A 97 -9.17 18.37 4.94
C CYS A 97 -8.45 18.28 3.60
N TRP A 98 -8.94 17.43 2.70
CA TRP A 98 -8.29 17.16 1.43
C TRP A 98 -9.30 16.75 0.38
N VAL A 99 -8.85 16.81 -0.87
CA VAL A 99 -9.54 16.19 -2.00
C VAL A 99 -8.73 15.01 -2.51
N ASP A 100 -9.44 13.98 -2.96
CA ASP A 100 -8.83 12.84 -3.62
C ASP A 100 -8.32 13.24 -5.01
N VAL A 101 -7.01 13.04 -5.22
CA VAL A 101 -6.32 13.29 -6.50
C VAL A 101 -5.62 12.04 -7.02
N THR A 102 -5.94 10.87 -6.46
CA THR A 102 -5.34 9.57 -6.79
C THR A 102 -5.34 9.35 -8.30
N ALA A 103 -6.48 9.44 -8.97
CA ALA A 103 -6.56 9.21 -10.41
C ALA A 103 -5.65 10.13 -11.25
N ASN A 104 -5.44 11.37 -10.82
CA ASN A 104 -4.60 12.34 -11.52
C ASN A 104 -3.11 12.02 -11.32
N ILE A 105 -2.72 11.69 -10.09
CA ILE A 105 -1.35 11.33 -9.75
C ILE A 105 -1.00 9.95 -10.33
N SER A 106 -1.87 8.95 -10.23
CA SER A 106 -1.69 7.63 -10.85
C SER A 106 -1.49 7.74 -12.35
N ARG A 107 -2.26 8.57 -13.06
CA ARG A 107 -2.09 8.78 -14.50
C ARG A 107 -0.71 9.33 -14.87
N ARG A 108 -0.09 10.11 -13.98
CA ARG A 108 1.23 10.71 -14.21
C ARG A 108 2.39 9.84 -13.76
N CYS A 109 2.21 9.09 -12.68
CA CYS A 109 3.32 8.40 -12.01
C CYS A 109 3.29 6.89 -12.19
N SER A 110 2.10 6.27 -12.26
CA SER A 110 2.01 4.80 -12.28
C SER A 110 2.59 4.23 -13.57
N GLY A 111 3.34 3.14 -13.45
CA GLY A 111 4.04 2.51 -14.58
C GLY A 111 5.40 3.15 -14.92
N HIS A 112 5.79 4.24 -14.27
CA HIS A 112 7.13 4.81 -14.38
C HIS A 112 8.03 4.34 -13.24
N SER A 113 9.35 4.32 -13.45
CA SER A 113 10.32 4.11 -12.37
C SER A 113 10.68 5.41 -11.64
N VAL A 114 10.46 6.57 -12.27
CA VAL A 114 10.71 7.89 -11.67
C VAL A 114 9.52 8.79 -11.96
N CYS A 115 8.96 9.42 -10.92
CA CYS A 115 7.92 10.43 -11.08
C CYS A 115 8.34 11.77 -10.47
N LYS A 116 8.21 12.84 -11.24
CA LYS A 116 8.40 14.21 -10.79
C LYS A 116 7.14 15.01 -11.09
N ASN A 117 6.49 15.54 -10.06
CA ASN A 117 5.33 16.39 -10.24
C ASN A 117 5.40 17.62 -9.34
N SER A 118 5.14 18.80 -9.91
CA SER A 118 5.18 20.04 -9.13
C SER A 118 3.88 20.23 -8.35
N VAL A 119 3.99 20.63 -7.09
CA VAL A 119 2.85 20.76 -6.18
C VAL A 119 2.37 22.21 -6.17
N HIS A 120 1.54 22.54 -7.14
CA HIS A 120 0.89 23.85 -7.23
C HIS A 120 -0.51 23.69 -7.84
N TYR A 121 -1.36 24.70 -7.66
CA TYR A 121 -2.71 24.66 -8.23
C TYR A 121 -2.65 24.48 -9.75
N SER A 122 -3.39 23.50 -10.25
CA SER A 122 -3.43 23.13 -11.66
C SER A 122 -4.77 22.45 -11.98
N SER A 123 -4.95 22.02 -13.23
CA SER A 123 -6.11 21.17 -13.59
C SER A 123 -6.18 19.89 -12.75
N ASP A 124 -5.03 19.40 -12.34
CA ASP A 124 -4.89 18.11 -11.66
C ASP A 124 -4.95 18.27 -10.13
N LEU A 125 -4.54 19.45 -9.64
CA LEU A 125 -4.59 19.87 -8.25
C LEU A 125 -5.48 21.13 -8.15
N SER A 126 -6.79 20.94 -8.22
CA SER A 126 -7.76 22.03 -8.39
C SER A 126 -7.97 22.85 -7.12
N ALA A 127 -7.73 24.16 -7.21
CA ALA A 127 -8.07 25.12 -6.15
C ALA A 127 -9.58 25.16 -5.89
N ASP A 128 -10.41 25.11 -6.92
CA ASP A 128 -11.87 25.21 -6.80
C ASP A 128 -12.51 23.98 -6.14
N LEU A 129 -11.97 22.78 -6.39
CA LEU A 129 -12.40 21.58 -5.67
C LEU A 129 -11.99 21.67 -4.21
N LEU A 130 -10.73 22.04 -3.94
CA LEU A 130 -10.23 22.16 -2.58
C LEU A 130 -10.98 23.23 -1.77
N ALA A 131 -11.26 24.40 -2.35
CA ALA A 131 -11.98 25.47 -1.69
C ALA A 131 -13.45 25.09 -1.37
N ARG A 132 -14.06 24.23 -2.17
CA ARG A 132 -15.42 23.71 -1.90
C ARG A 132 -15.42 22.68 -0.77
N GLU A 133 -14.48 21.75 -0.78
CA GLU A 133 -14.38 20.71 0.24
C GLU A 133 -13.90 21.28 1.59
N CYS A 134 -12.91 22.17 1.54
CA CYS A 134 -12.27 22.77 2.70
C CYS A 134 -12.74 24.21 2.96
N SER A 135 -14.03 24.47 2.76
CA SER A 135 -14.61 25.82 2.85
C SER A 135 -14.50 26.48 4.24
N PHE A 136 -14.17 25.70 5.27
CA PHE A 136 -14.01 26.16 6.65
C PHE A 136 -12.59 26.64 6.99
N ILE A 137 -11.66 26.55 6.04
CA ILE A 137 -10.30 27.08 6.23
C ILE A 137 -10.32 28.57 5.89
N ILE A 138 -10.22 29.38 6.95
CA ILE A 138 -10.31 30.84 6.89
C ILE A 138 -8.89 31.47 6.86
N ASP A 139 -7.86 30.67 7.09
CA ASP A 139 -6.48 31.14 7.15
C ASP A 139 -5.88 31.25 5.74
N ASN A 140 -5.71 32.49 5.30
CA ASN A 140 -5.10 32.82 4.01
C ASN A 140 -3.60 32.49 3.95
N ALA A 141 -2.95 32.15 5.07
CA ALA A 141 -1.54 31.79 5.11
C ALA A 141 -1.28 30.28 4.94
N ALA A 142 -2.32 29.46 5.08
CA ALA A 142 -2.21 28.01 4.94
C ALA A 142 -2.02 27.62 3.47
N GLU A 143 -1.04 26.76 3.22
CA GLU A 143 -0.76 26.25 1.87
C GLU A 143 -1.04 24.74 1.82
N PRO A 144 -1.70 24.24 0.76
CA PRO A 144 -2.02 22.82 0.66
C PRO A 144 -0.78 21.99 0.38
N THR A 145 -0.80 20.77 0.87
CA THR A 145 0.24 19.76 0.75
C THR A 145 -0.28 18.62 -0.11
N LEU A 146 0.62 17.92 -0.81
CA LEU A 146 0.33 16.68 -1.50
C LEU A 146 0.86 15.51 -0.68
N PHE A 147 -0.03 14.59 -0.34
CA PHE A 147 0.30 13.28 0.24
C PHE A 147 0.11 12.21 -0.83
N VAL A 148 1.07 11.30 -0.98
CA VAL A 148 1.02 10.19 -1.94
C VAL A 148 1.50 8.92 -1.25
N GLU A 149 0.67 7.89 -1.29
CA GLU A 149 1.02 6.52 -0.90
C GLU A 149 1.25 5.68 -2.15
N TYR A 150 2.36 4.94 -2.18
CA TYR A 150 2.82 4.23 -3.36
C TYR A 150 3.63 2.97 -3.02
N ASP A 151 3.76 2.11 -4.01
CA ASP A 151 4.67 0.97 -3.99
C ASP A 151 5.58 0.94 -5.22
N CYS A 152 6.79 0.43 -5.02
CA CYS A 152 7.69 0.07 -6.10
C CYS A 152 7.61 -1.45 -6.36
N ILE A 153 6.76 -1.85 -7.31
CA ILE A 153 6.60 -3.27 -7.69
C ILE A 153 7.59 -3.67 -8.78
N SER A 154 8.05 -4.92 -8.77
CA SER A 154 8.94 -5.40 -9.84
C SER A 154 8.16 -5.62 -11.14
N THR A 155 8.72 -5.15 -12.24
CA THR A 155 8.19 -5.37 -13.60
C THR A 155 8.47 -6.77 -14.12
N THR A 156 9.46 -7.45 -13.53
CA THR A 156 9.81 -8.82 -13.88
C THR A 156 8.97 -9.76 -13.04
N LEU A 157 8.02 -10.45 -13.69
CA LEU A 157 7.36 -11.59 -13.07
C LEU A 157 8.45 -12.64 -12.77
N PRO A 158 8.62 -13.13 -11.53
CA PRO A 158 9.55 -14.22 -11.24
C PRO A 158 8.98 -15.57 -11.71
N THR A 159 8.48 -15.66 -12.94
CA THR A 159 8.18 -16.94 -13.58
C THR A 159 9.37 -17.36 -14.41
N ARG A 160 10.26 -18.16 -13.81
CA ARG A 160 11.08 -19.07 -14.61
C ARG A 160 10.10 -20.01 -15.33
N ILE A 161 9.86 -19.76 -16.62
CA ILE A 161 9.22 -20.75 -17.49
C ILE A 161 10.22 -21.92 -17.57
N SER A 162 10.03 -22.92 -16.72
CA SER A 162 10.69 -24.20 -16.89
C SER A 162 10.09 -24.85 -18.14
N ASN A 163 10.95 -25.31 -19.05
CA ASN A 163 10.63 -25.97 -20.32
C ASN A 163 9.70 -27.22 -20.19
N GLY A 164 9.25 -27.56 -18.98
CA GLY A 164 8.35 -28.69 -18.69
C GLY A 164 6.86 -28.34 -18.66
N ASN A 165 6.47 -27.06 -18.63
CA ASN A 165 5.06 -26.66 -18.62
C ASN A 165 4.75 -25.82 -19.85
N HIS A 166 4.20 -26.46 -20.89
CA HIS A 166 3.54 -25.78 -22.00
C HIS A 166 2.38 -24.95 -21.44
N VAL A 167 2.57 -23.64 -21.31
CA VAL A 167 1.48 -22.69 -21.09
C VAL A 167 1.23 -22.03 -22.43
N ASP A 168 0.04 -22.26 -23.00
CA ASP A 168 -0.35 -21.70 -24.28
C ASP A 168 -0.32 -20.16 -24.21
N PRO A 169 0.42 -19.49 -25.12
CA PRO A 169 0.55 -18.03 -25.12
C PRO A 169 -0.79 -17.31 -25.29
N GLU A 170 -1.82 -17.97 -25.83
CA GLU A 170 -3.16 -17.41 -26.04
C GLU A 170 -3.94 -17.20 -24.72
N GLN A 171 -3.56 -17.85 -23.62
CA GLN A 171 -4.25 -17.72 -22.33
C GLN A 171 -3.72 -16.55 -21.47
N ILE A 172 -2.62 -15.90 -21.87
CA ILE A 172 -2.01 -14.75 -21.18
C ILE A 172 -2.46 -13.41 -21.79
N GLY A 173 -3.34 -13.44 -22.81
CA GLY A 173 -3.81 -12.25 -23.53
C GLY A 173 -4.74 -11.31 -22.76
N GLY A 174 -5.04 -11.56 -21.49
CA GLY A 174 -6.03 -10.79 -20.70
C GLY A 174 -5.46 -9.82 -19.66
N TYR A 175 -4.19 -9.95 -19.25
CA TYR A 175 -3.63 -9.16 -18.14
C TYR A 175 -2.55 -8.16 -18.54
N LEU A 176 -2.14 -8.15 -19.82
CA LEU A 176 -1.11 -7.25 -20.34
C LEU A 176 -1.63 -6.50 -21.56
N ILE A 177 -2.59 -5.60 -21.34
CA ILE A 177 -2.90 -4.56 -22.32
C ILE A 177 -2.70 -3.22 -21.62
N ASN A 178 -1.48 -2.69 -21.73
CA ASN A 178 -1.18 -1.28 -21.90
C ASN A 178 0.34 -1.10 -21.84
N LEU A 179 1.02 -1.39 -22.94
CA LEU A 179 2.33 -0.84 -23.30
C LEU A 179 2.65 -1.30 -24.72
N ASP A 180 1.97 -0.72 -25.71
CA ASP A 180 2.62 -0.43 -27.00
C ASP A 180 1.75 0.52 -27.84
N HIS A 181 2.08 1.81 -27.78
CA HIS A 181 1.60 2.76 -28.79
C HIS A 181 2.56 3.92 -29.09
N ASN A 182 3.85 3.83 -28.74
CA ASN A 182 4.78 4.96 -28.95
C ASN A 182 6.09 4.65 -29.67
N GLU A 183 6.28 3.47 -30.27
CA GLU A 183 7.49 3.19 -31.10
C GLU A 183 7.25 3.02 -32.61
N ILE A 184 6.07 3.39 -33.14
CA ILE A 184 5.81 3.33 -34.60
C ILE A 184 5.46 4.71 -35.19
N ILE A 185 6.15 5.79 -34.80
CA ILE A 185 6.26 6.99 -35.66
C ILE A 185 7.60 7.67 -35.42
N LYS A 186 8.67 7.16 -36.05
CA LYS A 186 9.74 7.94 -36.69
C LYS A 186 10.81 7.02 -37.30
N SER A 187 10.50 6.51 -38.48
CA SER A 187 11.51 6.27 -39.51
C SER A 187 10.87 6.60 -40.85
N ASP A 188 11.06 7.84 -41.28
CA ASP A 188 11.18 8.26 -42.67
C ASP A 188 11.92 9.61 -42.67
#